data_AF-A0A373DDR1-F1
#
_entry.id   AF-A0A373DDR1-F1
#
_cell.length_a   1.000
_cell.length_b   1.000
_cell.length_c   1.000
_cell.angle_alpha   90.00
_cell.angle_beta   90.00
_cell.angle_gamma   90.00
#
_symmetry.space_group_name_H-M   'P 1'
#
loop_
_entity.id
_entity.type
_entity.pdbx_description
1 polymer ?
#
loop_
_entity_poly.entity_id
_entity_poly.type
_entity_poly.pdbx_seq_one_letter_code
_entity_poly.pdbx_strand_id
1 'polypeptide(L)'
;AAINRRQFAVTGASRFTGGTMTMPSGRTLRSADVMKPLGNPKRTPDFYEVVALQHTRLVDDGEPNPTARMAELSRVPLSTAQGWVARARRKGLLPPGRRGRAG
;
A
#
# COMPACT_ATOMS: atom_id res chain seq x y z
N ALA A 1 -14.57 -6.42 18.24
CA ALA A 1 -14.08 -5.71 17.05
C ALA A 1 -13.22 -4.53 17.49
N ALA A 2 -11.89 -4.64 17.43
CA ALA A 2 -10.99 -3.64 17.97
C ALA A 2 -10.05 -3.10 16.87
N ILE A 3 -9.92 -1.77 16.82
CA ILE A 3 -8.98 -0.95 16.05
C ILE A 3 -9.38 -0.69 14.58
N ASN A 4 -10.36 0.21 14.43
CA ASN A 4 -10.39 1.18 13.34
C ASN A 4 -9.83 2.53 13.84
N ARG A 5 -8.88 2.51 14.79
CA ARG A 5 -8.69 3.67 15.66
C ARG A 5 -7.82 4.74 15.01
N ARG A 6 -8.56 5.58 14.26
CA ARG A 6 -8.26 6.94 13.82
C ARG A 6 -7.32 7.06 12.63
N GLN A 7 -7.69 6.37 11.54
CA GLN A 7 -7.06 6.47 10.22
C GLN A 7 -5.57 6.05 10.25
N PHE A 8 -4.97 5.67 9.13
CA PHE A 8 -3.51 5.77 9.01
C PHE A 8 -3.17 7.21 8.57
N ALA A 9 -2.97 8.17 9.47
CA ALA A 9 -4.03 9.05 9.96
C ALA A 9 -4.42 10.15 8.93
N VAL A 10 -5.71 10.44 8.71
CA VAL A 10 -6.35 11.33 7.68
C VAL A 10 -5.89 11.21 6.22
N THR A 11 -4.61 11.29 5.88
CA THR A 11 -4.04 11.13 4.51
C THR A 11 -2.52 10.84 4.64
N GLY A 12 -2.11 10.20 5.73
CA GLY A 12 -0.72 10.16 6.21
C GLY A 12 -0.04 8.81 6.02
N ALA A 13 0.06 8.32 4.78
CA ALA A 13 1.10 7.34 4.48
C ALA A 13 2.46 8.04 4.68
N SER A 14 3.35 7.39 5.43
CA SER A 14 4.77 7.76 5.62
C SER A 14 5.05 8.83 6.67
N ARG A 15 5.01 8.44 7.96
CA ARG A 15 6.05 8.94 8.88
C ARG A 15 6.85 7.77 9.43
N PHE A 16 7.81 7.32 8.63
CA PHE A 16 8.90 6.51 9.15
C PHE A 16 9.68 7.37 10.14
N THR A 17 9.75 6.95 11.41
CA THR A 17 10.57 7.61 12.42
C THR A 17 11.89 6.86 12.50
N GLY A 18 13.02 7.53 12.24
CA GLY A 18 14.32 6.85 12.20
C GLY A 18 14.39 5.71 11.17
N GLY A 19 13.61 5.80 10.08
CA GLY A 19 13.60 4.80 9.00
C GLY A 19 12.71 3.57 9.25
N THR A 20 11.99 3.49 10.37
CA THR A 20 11.06 2.38 10.67
C THR A 20 9.66 2.88 11.05
N MET A 21 8.67 1.98 11.00
CA MET A 21 7.28 2.24 11.36
C MET A 21 6.67 1.00 12.01
N THR A 22 5.87 1.19 13.07
CA THR A 22 5.08 0.13 13.69
C THR A 22 3.76 -0.06 12.95
N MET A 23 3.51 -1.28 12.48
CA MET A 23 2.31 -1.68 11.74
C MET A 23 1.15 -2.05 12.70
N PRO A 24 -0.10 -2.20 12.22
CA PRO A 24 -1.25 -2.56 13.06
C PRO A 24 -1.10 -3.90 13.77
N SER A 25 -0.43 -4.86 13.14
CA SER A 25 -0.09 -6.14 13.77
C SER A 25 0.93 -6.03 14.92
N GLY A 26 1.52 -4.85 15.15
CA GLY A 26 2.65 -4.65 16.06
C GLY A 26 4.01 -4.92 15.43
N ARG A 27 4.05 -5.43 14.18
CA ARG A 27 5.31 -5.65 13.45
C ARG A 27 5.99 -4.32 13.12
N THR A 28 7.32 -4.27 13.19
CA THR A 28 8.11 -3.15 12.69
C THR A 28 8.41 -3.33 11.21
N LEU A 29 8.08 -2.34 10.38
CA LEU A 29 8.41 -2.26 8.96
C LEU A 29 9.51 -1.23 8.74
N ARG A 30 10.56 -1.58 8.00
CA ARG A 30 11.59 -0.60 7.58
C ARG A 30 11.14 0.10 6.30
N SER A 31 11.50 1.37 6.17
CA SER A 31 11.26 2.18 4.95
C SER A 31 11.82 1.51 3.69
N ALA A 32 13.01 0.90 3.80
CA ALA A 32 13.64 0.13 2.71
C ALA A 32 12.84 -1.12 2.31
N ASP A 33 12.07 -1.71 3.24
CA ASP A 33 11.28 -2.91 2.97
C ASP A 33 9.99 -2.62 2.20
N VAL A 34 9.54 -1.35 2.15
CA VAL A 34 8.33 -0.94 1.41
C VAL A 34 8.44 -1.28 -0.07
N MET A 35 9.64 -1.21 -0.66
CA MET A 35 9.86 -1.48 -2.09
C MET A 35 10.21 -2.93 -2.41
N LYS A 36 10.19 -3.82 -1.40
CA LYS A 36 10.41 -5.25 -1.62
C LYS A 36 9.19 -5.92 -2.28
N PRO A 37 9.38 -7.09 -2.92
CA PRO A 37 8.28 -7.90 -3.43
C PRO A 37 7.21 -8.13 -2.36
N LEU A 38 5.94 -7.92 -2.71
CA LEU A 38 4.83 -8.16 -1.79
C LEU A 38 4.60 -9.67 -1.61
N GLY A 39 4.41 -10.09 -0.36
CA GLY A 39 4.20 -11.49 -0.01
C GLY A 39 2.81 -12.02 -0.36
N ASN A 40 2.43 -13.17 0.22
CA ASN A 40 1.10 -13.72 0.04
C ASN A 40 0.08 -12.99 0.94
N PRO A 41 -1.02 -12.43 0.41
CA PRO A 41 -2.04 -11.72 1.20
C PRO A 41 -2.69 -12.56 2.30
N LYS A 42 -2.70 -13.90 2.17
CA LYS A 42 -3.25 -14.81 3.18
C LYS A 42 -2.27 -15.12 4.32
N ARG A 43 -0.98 -14.87 4.12
CA ARG A 43 0.10 -15.24 5.07
C ARG A 43 0.85 -14.03 5.63
N THR A 44 0.66 -12.86 5.04
CA THR A 44 1.39 -11.65 5.40
C THR A 44 0.48 -10.76 6.25
N PRO A 45 0.81 -10.53 7.54
CA PRO A 45 0.14 -9.51 8.33
C PRO A 45 0.25 -8.15 7.67
N ASP A 46 -0.76 -7.30 7.85
CA ASP A 46 -0.82 -5.92 7.34
C ASP A 46 -0.60 -5.80 5.82
N PHE A 47 -0.93 -6.85 5.06
CA PHE A 47 -0.62 -6.90 3.63
C PHE A 47 -1.16 -5.67 2.87
N TYR A 48 -2.39 -5.25 3.16
CA TYR A 48 -3.02 -4.16 2.42
C TYR A 48 -2.50 -2.79 2.83
N GLU A 49 -1.98 -2.67 4.04
CA GLU A 49 -1.27 -1.51 4.55
C GLU A 49 0.08 -1.38 3.83
N VAL A 50 0.82 -2.48 3.64
CA VAL A 50 2.06 -2.47 2.85
C VAL A 50 1.79 -2.19 1.37
N VAL A 51 0.70 -2.75 0.79
CA VAL A 51 0.23 -2.39 -0.56
C VAL A 51 0.01 -0.88 -0.69
N ALA A 52 -0.68 -0.27 0.28
CA ALA A 52 -0.95 1.16 0.26
C ALA A 52 0.34 1.99 0.36
N LEU A 53 1.28 1.60 1.24
CA LEU A 53 2.57 2.28 1.38
C LEU A 53 3.41 2.19 0.11
N GLN A 54 3.50 1.00 -0.51
CA GLN A 54 4.25 0.80 -1.74
C GLN A 54 3.62 1.59 -2.89
N HIS A 55 2.30 1.57 -3.02
CA HIS A 55 1.60 2.35 -4.03
C HIS A 55 1.81 3.86 -3.84
N THR A 56 1.64 4.39 -2.63
CA THR A 56 1.83 5.83 -2.36
C THR A 56 3.26 6.25 -2.63
N ARG A 57 4.25 5.46 -2.18
CA ARG A 57 5.66 5.76 -2.47
C ARG A 57 5.95 5.82 -3.97
N LEU A 58 5.43 4.88 -4.75
CA LEU A 58 5.57 4.90 -6.21
C LEU A 58 4.92 6.15 -6.83
N VAL A 59 3.73 6.54 -6.35
CA VAL A 59 3.09 7.80 -6.79
C VAL A 59 3.96 9.01 -6.45
N ASP A 60 4.48 9.08 -5.24
CA ASP A 60 5.33 10.18 -4.77
C ASP A 60 6.66 10.23 -5.53
N ASP A 61 7.20 9.07 -5.91
CA ASP A 61 8.40 8.92 -6.74
C ASP A 61 8.12 9.23 -8.24
N GLY A 62 6.87 9.56 -8.61
CA GLY A 62 6.49 9.94 -9.97
C GLY A 62 6.30 8.77 -10.93
N GLU A 63 6.16 7.54 -10.44
CA GLU A 63 5.91 6.35 -11.27
C GLU A 63 4.59 6.53 -12.06
N PRO A 64 4.62 6.52 -13.41
CA PRO A 64 3.42 6.72 -14.22
C PRO A 64 2.38 5.61 -14.04
N ASN A 65 2.79 4.38 -13.75
CA ASN A 65 1.87 3.28 -13.47
C ASN A 65 2.27 2.51 -12.20
N PRO A 66 1.92 3.03 -11.01
CA PRO A 66 2.31 2.44 -9.73
C PRO A 66 1.83 0.99 -9.61
N THR A 67 0.63 0.67 -10.10
CA THR A 67 0.07 -0.68 -10.00
C THR A 67 0.82 -1.68 -10.89
N ALA A 68 1.23 -1.28 -12.10
CA ALA A 68 2.07 -2.13 -12.94
C ALA A 68 3.44 -2.35 -12.32
N ARG A 69 4.04 -1.30 -11.77
CA ARG A 69 5.33 -1.40 -11.10
C ARG A 69 5.30 -2.32 -9.88
N MET A 70 4.23 -2.28 -9.08
CA MET A 70 4.01 -3.23 -7.98
C MET A 70 3.93 -4.69 -8.46
N ALA A 71 3.28 -4.91 -9.61
CA ALA A 71 3.14 -6.23 -10.21
C ALA A 71 4.51 -6.80 -10.63
N GLU A 72 5.33 -5.97 -11.28
CA GLU A 72 6.71 -6.30 -11.66
C GLU A 72 7.59 -6.64 -10.45
N LEU A 73 7.61 -5.76 -9.44
CA LEU A 73 8.38 -5.96 -8.22
C LEU A 73 8.01 -7.26 -7.51
N SER A 74 6.72 -7.57 -7.49
CA SER A 74 6.19 -8.76 -6.81
C SER A 74 6.15 -10.02 -7.70
N ARG A 75 6.52 -9.90 -8.98
CA ARG A 75 6.42 -10.96 -10.01
C ARG A 75 5.04 -11.62 -10.06
N VAL A 76 3.99 -10.81 -10.04
CA VAL A 76 2.60 -11.27 -10.15
C VAL A 76 1.92 -10.68 -11.39
N PRO A 77 0.84 -11.28 -11.90
CA PRO A 77 0.04 -10.67 -12.95
C PRO A 77 -0.47 -9.29 -12.56
N LEU A 78 -0.58 -8.37 -13.53
CA LEU A 78 -1.12 -7.02 -13.31
C LEU A 78 -2.51 -7.04 -12.64
N SER A 79 -3.38 -7.96 -13.05
CA SER A 79 -4.72 -8.14 -12.48
C SER A 79 -4.70 -8.44 -10.99
N THR A 80 -3.68 -9.18 -10.53
CA THR A 80 -3.47 -9.48 -9.10
C THR A 80 -3.13 -8.20 -8.33
N ALA A 81 -2.17 -7.42 -8.83
CA ALA A 81 -1.81 -6.14 -8.21
C ALA A 81 -2.98 -5.14 -8.22
N GLN A 82 -3.74 -5.08 -9.31
CA GLN A 82 -4.98 -4.29 -9.39
C GLN A 82 -6.01 -4.73 -8.34
N GLY A 83 -6.18 -6.04 -8.15
CA GLY A 83 -7.03 -6.61 -7.09
C GLY A 83 -6.57 -6.20 -5.69
N TRP A 84 -5.26 -6.15 -5.45
CA TRP A 84 -4.70 -5.67 -4.19
C TRP A 84 -5.00 -4.19 -3.94
N VAL A 85 -4.76 -3.34 -4.94
CA VAL A 85 -5.02 -1.89 -4.86
C VAL A 85 -6.51 -1.62 -4.67
N ALA A 86 -7.39 -2.31 -5.42
CA ALA A 86 -8.84 -2.18 -5.27
C ALA A 86 -9.30 -2.57 -3.86
N ARG A 87 -8.70 -3.60 -3.26
CA ARG A 87 -9.02 -4.01 -1.89
C ARG A 87 -8.45 -3.05 -0.85
N ALA A 88 -7.27 -2.48 -1.05
CA ALA A 88 -6.73 -1.42 -0.21
C ALA A 88 -7.63 -0.15 -0.24
N ARG A 89 -8.12 0.24 -1.43
CA ARG A 89 -9.11 1.34 -1.58
C ARG A 89 -10.42 1.04 -0.83
N ARG A 90 -10.98 -0.16 -0.97
CA ARG A 90 -12.19 -0.57 -0.23
C ARG A 90 -12.00 -0.53 1.29
N LYS A 91 -10.77 -0.68 1.77
CA LYS A 91 -10.41 -0.56 3.20
C LYS A 91 -10.14 0.89 3.64
N GLY A 92 -10.22 1.86 2.73
CA GLY A 92 -9.90 3.27 3.02
C GLY A 92 -8.40 3.55 3.17
N LEU A 93 -7.53 2.63 2.75
CA LEU A 93 -6.07 2.77 2.87
C LEU A 93 -5.44 3.56 1.70
N LEU A 94 -6.17 3.66 0.59
CA LEU A 94 -5.80 4.45 -0.58
C LEU A 94 -6.97 5.36 -0.97
N PRO A 95 -6.70 6.53 -1.56
CA PRO A 95 -7.76 7.38 -2.08
C PRO A 95 -8.57 6.62 -3.14
N PRO A 96 -9.88 6.92 -3.28
CA PRO A 96 -10.66 6.38 -4.38
C PRO A 96 -9.95 6.69 -5.70
N GLY A 97 -9.98 5.74 -6.64
CA GLY A 97 -9.34 5.95 -7.94
C GLY A 97 -9.82 7.28 -8.52
N ARG A 98 -8.89 8.15 -8.92
CA ARG A 98 -9.24 9.39 -9.61
C ARG A 98 -10.03 8.97 -10.85
N ARG A 99 -11.34 9.21 -10.84
CA ARG A 99 -12.17 9.09 -12.04
C ARG A 99 -11.56 10.07 -13.03
N GLY A 100 -10.96 9.57 -14.10
CA GLY A 100 -10.48 10.43 -15.18
C GLY A 100 -11.62 11.35 -15.59
N ARG A 101 -11.30 12.61 -15.93
CA ARG A 101 -12.26 13.45 -16.64
C ARG A 101 -12.71 12.65 -17.85
N ALA A 102 -13.99 12.29 -17.89
CA ALA A 102 -14.60 11.86 -19.12
C ALA A 102 -14.43 13.05 -20.08
N GLY A 103 -13.55 12.87 -21.06
CA GLY A 103 -13.65 13.62 -22.31
C GLY A 103 -14.80 13.06 -23.13
#